data_AF-A0A957BA98-F1
#
_entry.id   AF-A0A957BA98-F1
#
_cell.length_a   1.000
_cell.length_b   1.000
_cell.length_c   1.000
_cell.angle_alpha   90.00
_cell.angle_beta   90.00
_cell.angle_gamma   90.00
#
_symmetry.space_group_name_H-M   'P 1'
#
loop_
_entity.id
_entity.type
_entity.pdbx_description
1 polymer ?
#
loop_
_entity_poly.entity_id
_entity_poly.type
_entity_poly.pdbx_seq_one_letter_code
_entity_poly.pdbx_strand_id
1 'polypeptide(L)'
;MSVIRYETPAQFKEAVFPFLLRDEAVHNIQLGVIADWLEAPERYDEAYLASVHVDGKIIGTAMMTLPHPLQLSLMKQDAVELLIAHIR
;
A
#
# COMPACT_ATOMS: atom_id res chain seq x y z
N MET A 1 9.79 -7.11 11.90
CA MET A 1 9.02 -6.46 10.81
C MET A 1 8.82 -7.49 9.71
N SER A 2 7.68 -7.48 9.03
CA SER A 2 7.42 -8.32 7.86
C SER A 2 6.68 -7.54 6.79
N VAL A 3 6.76 -8.00 5.55
CA VAL A 3 6.00 -7.46 4.42
C VAL A 3 4.90 -8.45 4.07
N ILE A 4 3.68 -7.96 3.89
CA ILE A 4 2.55 -8.74 3.37
C ILE A 4 2.20 -8.21 1.99
N ARG A 5 2.14 -9.11 1.01
CA ARG A 5 1.69 -8.85 -0.36
C ARG A 5 0.20 -9.17 -0.49
N TYR A 6 -0.51 -8.35 -1.25
CA TYR A 6 -1.93 -8.55 -1.53
C TYR A 6 -2.12 -8.78 -3.01
N GLU A 7 -2.99 -9.73 -3.35
CA GLU A 7 -3.27 -10.10 -4.73
C GLU A 7 -4.36 -9.21 -5.33
N THR A 8 -5.26 -8.71 -4.49
CA THR A 8 -6.40 -7.91 -4.95
C THR A 8 -6.50 -6.57 -4.22
N PRO A 9 -7.04 -5.53 -4.89
CA PRO A 9 -7.30 -4.23 -4.25
C PRO A 9 -8.27 -4.33 -3.07
N ALA A 10 -9.23 -5.27 -3.12
CA ALA A 10 -10.19 -5.49 -2.05
C ALA A 10 -9.50 -5.99 -0.76
N GLN A 11 -8.65 -7.00 -0.85
CA GLN A 11 -7.85 -7.49 0.28
C GLN A 11 -6.93 -6.39 0.82
N PHE A 12 -6.31 -5.62 -0.07
CA PHE A 12 -5.43 -4.52 0.32
C PHE A 12 -6.20 -3.45 1.08
N LYS A 13 -7.33 -2.96 0.54
CA LYS A 13 -8.20 -1.96 1.15
C LYS A 13 -8.63 -2.38 2.56
N GLU A 14 -9.15 -3.60 2.71
CA GLU A 14 -9.62 -4.13 4.00
C GLU A 14 -8.52 -4.07 5.06
N ALA A 15 -7.29 -4.44 4.70
CA ALA A 15 -6.18 -4.41 5.62
C ALA A 15 -5.69 -2.99 5.94
N VAL A 16 -5.54 -2.12 4.94
CA VAL A 16 -4.74 -0.89 5.07
C VAL A 16 -5.55 0.38 5.35
N PHE A 17 -6.84 0.44 5.02
CA PHE A 17 -7.65 1.64 5.22
C PHE A 17 -7.63 2.17 6.67
N PRO A 18 -7.77 1.32 7.72
CA PRO A 18 -7.68 1.78 9.10
C PRO A 18 -6.34 2.44 9.46
N PHE A 19 -5.26 2.08 8.76
CA PHE A 19 -3.95 2.72 8.91
C PHE A 19 -3.87 4.04 8.12
N LEU A 20 -4.27 4.04 6.84
CA LEU A 20 -4.20 5.22 5.98
C LEU A 20 -5.08 6.37 6.49
N LEU A 21 -6.27 6.05 7.01
CA LEU A 21 -7.21 7.04 7.55
C LEU A 21 -6.71 7.75 8.83
N ARG A 22 -5.63 7.30 9.47
CA ARG A 22 -5.03 8.00 10.62
C ARG A 22 -4.46 9.36 10.22
N ASP A 23 -4.05 9.50 8.97
CA ASP A 23 -3.60 10.75 8.36
C ASP A 23 -4.10 10.82 6.92
N GLU A 24 -5.43 10.95 6.79
CA GLU A 24 -6.14 10.88 5.50
C GLU A 24 -5.57 11.86 4.47
N ALA A 25 -5.25 13.09 4.89
CA ALA A 25 -4.72 14.12 4.00
C ALA A 25 -3.34 13.75 3.44
N VAL A 26 -2.46 13.18 4.27
CA VAL A 26 -1.14 12.71 3.83
C VAL A 26 -1.25 11.48 2.94
N HIS A 27 -2.25 10.62 3.17
CA HIS A 27 -2.46 9.38 2.43
C HIS A 27 -3.49 9.48 1.30
N ASN A 28 -3.91 10.68 0.93
CA ASN A 28 -5.04 10.92 0.02
C ASN A 28 -4.85 10.27 -1.36
N ILE A 29 -3.63 10.26 -1.91
CA ILE A 29 -3.33 9.63 -3.19
C ILE A 29 -3.55 8.12 -3.11
N GLN A 30 -3.03 7.46 -2.07
CA GLN A 30 -3.23 6.02 -1.92
C GLN A 30 -4.71 5.66 -1.73
N LEU A 31 -5.42 6.44 -0.92
CA LEU A 31 -6.86 6.27 -0.70
C LEU A 31 -7.65 6.42 -2.01
N GLY A 32 -7.35 7.46 -2.79
CA GLY A 32 -7.98 7.72 -4.08
C GLY A 32 -7.68 6.62 -5.10
N VAL A 33 -6.43 6.17 -5.24
CA VAL A 33 -6.09 5.11 -6.20
C VAL A 33 -6.75 3.79 -5.80
N ILE A 34 -6.85 3.46 -4.52
CA ILE A 34 -7.58 2.26 -4.08
C ILE A 34 -9.07 2.39 -4.42
N ALA A 35 -9.68 3.56 -4.22
CA ALA A 35 -11.08 3.79 -4.58
C ALA A 35 -11.32 3.63 -6.10
N ASP A 36 -10.52 4.32 -6.92
CA ASP A 36 -10.55 4.20 -8.39
C ASP A 36 -10.43 2.74 -8.85
N TRP A 37 -9.56 1.97 -8.19
CA TRP A 37 -9.32 0.58 -8.56
C TRP A 37 -10.47 -0.36 -8.17
N LEU A 38 -11.16 -0.09 -7.06
CA LEU A 38 -12.34 -0.86 -6.68
C LEU A 38 -13.53 -0.61 -7.62
N GLU A 39 -13.61 0.59 -8.22
CA GLU A 39 -14.62 0.93 -9.21
C GLU A 39 -14.32 0.33 -10.59
N ALA A 40 -13.05 0.28 -10.99
CA ALA A 40 -12.58 -0.29 -12.27
C ALA A 40 -11.37 -1.22 -12.05
N PRO A 41 -11.58 -2.49 -11.64
CA PRO A 41 -10.51 -3.45 -11.37
C PRO A 41 -9.54 -3.68 -12.55
N GLU A 42 -10.04 -3.59 -13.78
CA GLU A 42 -9.30 -3.73 -15.03
C GLU A 42 -8.38 -2.54 -15.36
N ARG A 43 -8.46 -1.45 -14.59
CA ARG A 43 -7.66 -0.24 -14.83
C ARG A 43 -6.17 -0.45 -14.60
N TYR A 44 -5.80 -1.44 -13.79
CA TYR A 44 -4.41 -1.77 -13.49
C TYR A 44 -4.18 -3.27 -13.64
N ASP A 45 -3.55 -3.65 -14.75
CA ASP A 45 -3.26 -5.06 -15.08
C ASP A 45 -2.20 -5.67 -14.15
N GLU A 46 -1.22 -4.86 -13.72
CA GLU A 46 -0.18 -5.26 -12.78
C GLU A 46 0.01 -4.19 -11.71
N ALA A 47 -0.04 -4.62 -10.45
CA ALA A 47 0.35 -3.75 -9.36
C ALA A 47 1.14 -4.45 -8.27
N TYR A 48 1.99 -3.65 -7.65
CA TYR A 48 2.55 -3.98 -6.37
C TYR A 48 1.62 -3.42 -5.29
N LEU A 49 0.98 -4.26 -4.47
CA LEU A 49 0.27 -3.89 -3.25
C LEU A 49 0.95 -4.56 -2.04
N ALA A 50 1.41 -3.78 -1.06
CA ALA A 50 2.04 -4.34 0.12
C ALA A 50 1.85 -3.48 1.38
N SER A 51 1.95 -4.12 2.53
CA SER A 51 2.00 -3.45 3.83
C SER A 51 3.14 -3.99 4.69
N VAL A 52 3.65 -3.13 5.58
CA VAL A 52 4.70 -3.47 6.54
C VAL A 52 4.08 -3.63 7.93
N HIS A 53 4.39 -4.74 8.58
CA HIS A 53 3.83 -5.13 9.87
C HIS A 53 4.87 -5.22 10.96
N VAL A 54 4.49 -4.79 12.17
CA VAL A 54 5.21 -5.01 13.43
C VAL A 54 4.19 -5.37 14.50
N ASP A 55 4.39 -6.51 15.17
CA ASP A 55 3.51 -7.00 16.24
C ASP A 55 2.02 -6.99 15.85
N GLY A 56 1.73 -7.43 14.62
CA GLY A 56 0.38 -7.48 14.06
C GLY A 56 -0.23 -6.12 13.67
N LYS A 57 0.54 -5.03 13.75
CA LYS A 57 0.09 -3.69 13.36
C LYS A 57 0.77 -3.22 12.08
N ILE A 58 -0.02 -2.61 11.21
CA ILE A 58 0.50 -1.92 10.03
C ILE A 58 1.20 -0.64 10.46
N ILE A 59 2.44 -0.48 10.00
CA ILE A 59 3.28 0.71 10.21
C ILE A 59 3.63 1.42 8.90
N GLY A 60 3.24 0.86 7.76
CA GLY A 60 3.48 1.43 6.46
C GLY A 60 2.82 0.63 5.34
N THR A 61 2.59 1.26 4.20
CA THR A 61 2.04 0.65 3.00
C THR A 61 2.85 1.09 1.79
N ALA A 62 2.84 0.25 0.77
CA ALA A 62 3.43 0.54 -0.52
C ALA A 62 2.50 0.10 -1.63
N MET A 63 2.35 0.94 -2.64
CA MET A 63 1.62 0.59 -3.86
C MET A 63 2.31 1.09 -5.12
N MET A 64 2.27 0.32 -6.20
CA MET A 64 2.80 0.71 -7.50
C MET A 64 1.84 0.19 -8.57
N THR A 65 1.30 1.06 -9.40
CA THR A 65 0.44 0.71 -10.52
C THR A 65 1.09 1.22 -11.80
N LEU A 66 1.50 0.36 -12.73
CA LEU A 66 2.25 0.82 -13.90
C LEU A 66 1.42 1.79 -14.76
N PRO A 67 2.02 2.88 -15.29
CA PRO A 67 3.44 3.26 -15.24
C PRO A 67 3.83 4.11 -14.02
N HIS A 68 2.96 4.28 -13.02
CA HIS A 68 3.22 5.10 -11.84
C HIS A 68 4.23 4.44 -10.90
N PRO A 69 5.21 5.21 -10.38
CA PRO A 69 6.24 4.69 -9.49
C PRO A 69 5.69 4.25 -8.14
N LEU A 70 6.53 3.55 -7.37
CA LEU A 70 6.20 3.12 -6.02
C LEU A 70 5.81 4.31 -5.12
N GLN A 71 4.58 4.26 -4.62
CA GLN A 71 4.05 5.17 -3.63
C GLN A 71 4.18 4.55 -2.25
N LEU A 72 4.58 5.35 -1.27
CA LEU A 72 4.80 4.95 0.11
C LEU A 72 3.89 5.78 1.02
N SER A 73 3.33 5.17 2.06
CA SER A 73 2.68 5.93 3.12
C SER A 73 3.70 6.67 4.00
N LEU A 74 3.21 7.49 4.91
CA LEU A 74 4.04 7.98 6.01
C LEU A 74 4.48 6.79 6.88
N MET A 75 5.79 6.50 6.89
CA MET A 75 6.39 5.44 7.68
C MET A 75 7.85 5.77 8.01
N LYS A 76 8.43 5.00 8.94
CA LYS A 76 9.83 5.15 9.35
C LYS A 76 10.79 4.55 8.31
N GLN A 77 12.04 5.02 8.35
CA GLN A 77 13.11 4.64 7.41
C GLN A 77 13.37 3.12 7.36
N ASP A 78 13.34 2.45 8.52
CA ASP A 78 13.50 0.99 8.62
C ASP A 78 12.42 0.21 7.84
N ALA A 79 11.19 0.73 7.80
CA ALA A 79 10.10 0.14 7.02
C ALA A 79 10.30 0.32 5.52
N VAL A 80 10.86 1.47 5.12
CA VAL A 80 11.22 1.75 3.71
C VAL A 80 12.32 0.80 3.24
N GLU A 81 13.36 0.61 4.04
CA GLU A 81 14.48 -0.29 3.72
C GLU A 81 14.01 -1.74 3.54
N LEU A 82 13.10 -2.19 4.40
CA LEU A 82 12.50 -3.52 4.28
C LEU A 82 11.69 -3.68 2.97
N LEU A 83 10.93 -2.67 2.56
CA LEU A 83 10.19 -2.68 1.30
C LEU A 83 11.11 -2.69 0.08
N ILE A 84 12.20 -1.93 0.10
CA ILE A 84 13.21 -1.93 -0.97
C ILE A 84 13.85 -3.30 -1.12
N ALA A 85 14.14 -3.99 -0.02
CA ALA A 85 14.68 -5.35 -0.06
C ALA A 85 13.67 -6.37 -0.61
N HIS A 86 12.37 -6.12 -0.42
CA HIS A 86 11.30 -7.01 -0.85
C HIS A 86 10.91 -6.85 -2.33
N ILE A 87 11.00 -5.64 -2.89
CA ILE A 87 10.50 -5.36 -4.26
C ILE A 87 11.48 -5.76 -5.39
N ARG A 88 12.67 -6.23 -5.03
CA ARG A 88 13.70 -6.72 -5.97
C ARG A 88 13.35 -8.08 -6.57
#